data_AF-A0A2E6SVM3-F1
#
_entry.id   AF-A0A2E6SVM3-F1
#
_cell.length_a   1.000
_cell.length_b   1.000
_cell.length_c   1.000
_cell.angle_alpha   90.00
_cell.angle_beta   90.00
_cell.angle_gamma   90.00
#
_symmetry.space_group_name_H-M   'P 1'
#
loop_
_entity.id
_entity.type
_entity.pdbx_description
1 polymer ?
#
loop_
_entity_poly.entity_id
_entity_poly.type
_entity_poly.pdbx_seq_one_letter_code
_entity_poly.pdbx_strand_id
1 'polypeptide(L)'
;MNQYSDFLNRTMRLAFSLLFTSLVVLSCDKNECERKNCKDAIPLYYDPVCGCDDATYSNPEEAECHGIENYTKGVCEKECEEKTCEGGYIEIYDPVCGCNGATYSNSAEAECKGITSYTQGECED
;
A
#
# COMPACT_ATOMS: atom_id res chain seq x y z
N MET A 1 -2.52 2.19 -60.59
CA MET A 1 -2.48 1.64 -59.22
C MET A 1 -1.57 2.55 -58.39
N ASN A 2 -2.02 3.24 -57.34
CA ASN A 2 -3.36 3.29 -56.79
C ASN A 2 -3.49 4.58 -55.93
N GLN A 3 -4.12 5.64 -56.44
CA GLN A 3 -4.48 6.83 -55.62
C GLN A 3 -5.30 6.43 -54.37
N TYR A 4 -5.98 5.29 -54.47
CA TYR A 4 -6.67 4.59 -53.41
C TYR A 4 -5.75 4.04 -52.30
N SER A 5 -4.54 3.53 -52.61
CA SER A 5 -3.61 3.02 -51.59
C SER A 5 -2.96 4.14 -50.77
N ASP A 6 -2.71 5.30 -51.39
CA ASP A 6 -2.18 6.48 -50.68
C ASP A 6 -3.24 7.12 -49.78
N PHE A 7 -4.49 7.18 -50.26
CA PHE A 7 -5.63 7.63 -49.46
C PHE A 7 -5.89 6.69 -48.26
N LEU A 8 -5.86 5.38 -48.48
CA LEU A 8 -5.98 4.38 -47.41
C LEU A 8 -4.83 4.48 -46.40
N ASN A 9 -3.57 4.64 -46.84
CA ASN A 9 -2.44 4.81 -45.92
C ASN A 9 -2.52 6.12 -45.12
N ARG A 10 -2.96 7.22 -45.73
CA ARG A 10 -3.09 8.51 -45.03
C ARG A 10 -4.24 8.51 -44.05
N THR A 11 -5.38 7.93 -44.41
CA THR A 11 -6.52 7.76 -43.49
C THR A 11 -6.21 6.78 -42.37
N MET A 12 -5.51 5.67 -42.64
CA MET A 12 -5.01 4.74 -41.63
C MET A 12 -4.03 5.42 -40.67
N ARG A 13 -3.10 6.25 -41.16
CA ARG A 13 -2.18 7.03 -40.31
C ARG A 13 -2.92 8.05 -39.43
N LEU A 14 -3.88 8.77 -40.00
CA LEU A 14 -4.67 9.74 -39.23
C LEU A 14 -5.56 9.04 -38.19
N ALA A 15 -6.17 7.90 -38.52
CA ALA A 15 -6.94 7.09 -37.58
C ALA A 15 -6.04 6.51 -36.48
N PHE A 16 -4.84 6.05 -36.81
CA PHE A 16 -3.86 5.57 -35.83
C PHE A 16 -3.40 6.70 -34.90
N SER A 17 -3.13 7.90 -35.43
CA SER A 17 -2.79 9.08 -34.61
C SER A 17 -3.95 9.52 -33.70
N LEU A 18 -5.20 9.48 -34.16
CA LEU A 18 -6.37 9.84 -33.36
C LEU A 18 -6.70 8.78 -32.28
N LEU A 19 -6.53 7.50 -32.59
CA LEU A 19 -6.68 6.41 -31.60
C LEU A 19 -5.54 6.41 -30.58
N PHE A 20 -4.30 6.69 -31.02
CA PHE A 20 -3.14 6.75 -30.13
C PHE A 20 -3.21 7.97 -29.20
N THR A 21 -3.62 9.14 -29.72
CA THR A 21 -3.87 10.31 -28.87
C THR A 21 -5.03 10.08 -27.90
N SER A 22 -6.11 9.40 -28.33
CA SER A 22 -7.21 8.99 -27.44
C SER A 22 -6.78 8.00 -26.35
N LEU A 23 -5.85 7.09 -26.64
CA LEU A 23 -5.29 6.14 -25.66
C LEU A 23 -4.39 6.83 -24.64
N VAL A 24 -3.66 7.87 -25.05
CA VAL A 24 -2.80 8.65 -24.13
C VAL A 24 -3.63 9.43 -23.09
N VAL A 25 -4.86 9.85 -23.42
CA VAL A 25 -5.75 10.57 -22.46
C VAL A 25 -6.45 9.65 -21.46
N LEU A 26 -6.40 8.33 -21.66
CA LEU A 26 -7.07 7.34 -20.79
C LEU A 26 -6.20 6.85 -19.62
N SER A 27 -4.93 7.25 -19.53
CA SER A 27 -4.02 6.81 -18.46
C SER A 27 -3.65 7.92 -17.48
N CYS A 28 -4.66 8.64 -16.97
CA CYS A 28 -4.47 9.50 -15.81
C CYS A 28 -4.78 8.70 -14.52
N ASP A 29 -4.02 7.65 -14.26
CA ASP A 29 -4.00 6.99 -12.95
C ASP A 29 -3.17 7.86 -11.99
N LYS A 30 -3.76 8.94 -11.49
CA LYS A 30 -3.20 9.62 -10.30
C LYS A 30 -3.65 8.86 -9.06
N ASN A 31 -3.18 7.62 -8.90
CA ASN A 31 -2.99 7.07 -7.56
C ASN A 31 -1.71 7.71 -7.01
N GLU A 32 -1.76 9.02 -6.71
CA GLU A 32 -0.62 9.71 -6.11
C GLU A 32 -0.60 9.37 -4.62
N CYS A 33 0.04 8.23 -4.33
CA CYS A 33 0.49 7.90 -2.98
C CYS A 33 2.00 7.62 -3.00
N GLU A 34 2.75 8.50 -3.66
CA GLU A 34 4.19 8.38 -3.73
C GLU A 34 4.85 9.16 -2.59
N ARG A 35 5.54 8.42 -1.72
CA ARG A 35 6.29 9.03 -0.61
C ARG A 35 7.41 9.92 -1.13
N LYS A 36 7.42 11.16 -0.66
CA LYS A 36 8.47 12.16 -0.88
C LYS A 36 9.39 12.25 0.33
N ASN A 37 10.58 12.83 0.12
CA ASN A 37 11.54 13.07 1.19
C ASN A 37 11.18 14.39 1.89
N CYS A 38 10.72 14.30 3.14
CA CYS A 38 10.50 15.46 3.99
C CYS A 38 11.83 16.01 4.52
N LYS A 39 12.07 17.32 4.35
CA LYS A 39 13.26 18.03 4.89
C LYS A 39 12.91 19.14 5.87
N ASP A 40 11.62 19.35 6.12
CA ASP A 40 11.12 20.45 6.91
C ASP A 40 11.07 20.08 8.40
N ALA A 41 11.09 21.10 9.25
CA ALA A 41 10.83 20.93 10.67
C ALA A 41 9.31 20.78 10.88
N ILE A 42 8.88 19.61 11.32
CA ILE A 42 7.47 19.31 11.57
C ILE A 42 7.16 19.46 13.07
N PRO A 43 5.99 20.00 13.45
CA PRO A 43 5.53 19.99 14.84
C PRO A 43 5.51 18.59 15.46
N LEU A 44 6.04 18.47 16.68
CA LEU A 44 6.07 17.20 17.40
C LEU A 44 4.84 17.06 18.31
N TYR A 45 3.77 16.54 17.75
CA TYR A 45 2.58 16.14 18.48
C TYR A 45 1.98 14.86 17.88
N TYR A 46 1.12 14.19 18.64
CA TYR A 46 0.54 12.90 18.27
C TYR A 46 -0.97 13.02 18.01
N ASP A 47 -1.35 12.99 16.73
CA ASP A 47 -2.73 12.86 16.22
C ASP A 47 -2.65 11.99 14.95
N PRO A 48 -2.48 10.67 15.10
CA PRO A 48 -1.99 9.83 14.01
C PRO A 48 -2.96 9.75 12.84
N VAL A 49 -2.39 9.57 11.66
CA VAL A 49 -3.13 9.32 10.41
C VAL A 49 -2.56 8.12 9.67
N CYS A 50 -3.41 7.38 8.97
CA CYS A 50 -3.02 6.28 8.10
C CYS A 50 -3.00 6.76 6.66
N GLY A 51 -1.81 6.85 6.08
CA GLY A 51 -1.61 7.21 4.70
C GLY A 51 -2.15 6.17 3.72
N CYS A 52 -2.44 6.60 2.50
CA CYS A 52 -2.72 5.71 1.37
C CYS A 52 -1.55 4.77 0.99
N ASP A 53 -0.38 4.93 1.63
CA ASP A 53 0.83 4.11 1.48
C ASP A 53 0.93 3.07 2.60
N ASP A 54 -0.16 2.85 3.33
CA ASP A 54 -0.28 1.97 4.49
C ASP A 54 0.73 2.31 5.61
N ALA A 55 1.21 3.56 5.64
CA ALA A 55 2.11 4.05 6.66
C ALA A 55 1.38 4.94 7.67
N THR A 56 1.68 4.70 8.95
CA THR A 56 1.21 5.57 10.04
C THR A 56 2.14 6.75 10.18
N TYR A 57 1.59 7.96 10.11
CA TYR A 57 2.28 9.21 10.40
C TYR A 57 1.83 9.74 11.77
N SER A 58 2.72 10.40 12.50
CA SER A 58 2.48 10.87 13.88
C SER A 58 1.40 11.95 13.93
N ASN A 59 1.30 12.75 12.87
CA ASN A 59 0.31 13.79 12.68
C ASN A 59 0.08 14.06 11.17
N PRO A 60 -0.98 14.80 10.81
CA PRO A 60 -1.27 15.15 9.43
C PRO A 60 -0.14 15.93 8.73
N GLU A 61 0.54 16.84 9.44
CA GLU A 61 1.64 17.63 8.86
C GLU A 61 2.83 16.78 8.47
N GLU A 62 3.11 15.71 9.22
CA GLU A 62 4.14 14.73 8.86
C GLU A 62 3.75 13.96 7.58
N ALA A 63 2.50 13.51 7.46
CA ALA A 63 2.01 12.84 6.25
C ALA A 63 2.11 13.75 5.03
N GLU A 64 1.64 14.99 5.15
CA GLU A 64 1.68 16.00 4.09
C GLU A 64 3.12 16.36 3.69
N CYS A 65 4.06 16.45 4.64
CA CYS A 65 5.47 16.67 4.32
C CYS A 65 6.07 15.53 3.50
N HIS A 66 5.58 14.30 3.72
CA HIS A 66 5.93 13.13 2.95
C HIS A 66 5.11 12.99 1.64
N GLY A 67 4.31 13.99 1.27
CA GLY A 67 3.51 13.99 0.06
C GLY A 67 2.27 13.09 0.12
N ILE A 68 1.87 12.66 1.32
CA ILE A 68 0.70 11.81 1.53
C ILE A 68 -0.48 12.70 1.92
N GLU A 69 -1.28 13.07 0.91
CA GLU A 69 -2.48 13.92 1.10
C GLU A 69 -3.77 13.10 1.32
N ASN A 70 -3.76 11.82 0.96
CA ASN A 70 -4.89 10.92 1.18
C ASN A 70 -4.59 10.03 2.39
N TYR A 71 -5.31 10.29 3.48
CA TYR A 71 -5.16 9.55 4.73
C TYR A 71 -6.47 9.47 5.50
N THR A 72 -6.58 8.46 6.37
CA THR A 72 -7.66 8.32 7.36
C THR A 72 -7.17 8.68 8.75
N LYS A 73 -8.08 9.06 9.64
CA LYS A 73 -7.73 9.34 11.03
C LYS A 73 -7.41 8.04 11.77
N GLY A 74 -6.35 8.05 12.58
CA GLY A 74 -5.88 6.92 13.37
C GLY A 74 -4.60 6.31 12.80
N VAL A 75 -4.03 5.35 13.52
CA VAL A 75 -2.94 4.54 12.98
C VAL A 75 -3.46 3.63 11.86
N CYS A 76 -2.58 3.20 10.96
CA CYS A 76 -2.97 2.17 10.01
C CYS A 76 -3.34 0.89 10.75
N GLU A 77 -4.47 0.30 10.37
CA GLU A 77 -4.79 -1.06 10.74
C GLU A 77 -3.70 -1.93 10.11
N LYS A 78 -2.81 -2.47 10.95
CA LYS A 78 -1.96 -3.56 10.52
C LYS A 78 -2.87 -4.73 10.20
N GLU A 79 -2.56 -5.47 9.15
CA GLU A 79 -3.24 -6.74 8.87
C GLU A 79 -3.17 -7.61 10.14
N CYS A 80 -4.30 -7.72 10.82
CA CYS A 80 -4.53 -8.62 11.95
C CYS A 80 -5.45 -9.76 11.52
N GLU A 81 -5.43 -10.06 10.23
CA GLU A 81 -6.14 -11.19 9.66
C GLU A 81 -5.17 -12.35 9.53
N GLU A 82 -5.53 -13.49 10.13
CA GLU A 82 -4.73 -14.70 10.04
C GLU A 82 -4.76 -15.25 8.62
N LYS A 83 -3.58 -15.46 8.03
CA LYS A 83 -3.39 -16.07 6.71
C LYS A 83 -2.90 -17.50 6.87
N THR A 84 -3.12 -18.31 5.82
CA THR A 84 -2.56 -19.67 5.77
C THR A 84 -1.04 -19.60 5.67
N CYS A 85 -0.35 -20.27 6.60
CA CYS A 85 1.09 -20.47 6.56
C CYS A 85 1.43 -21.70 5.69
N GLU A 86 1.97 -21.48 4.49
CA GLU A 86 2.41 -22.57 3.59
C GLU A 86 3.87 -22.99 3.84
N GLY A 87 4.62 -22.21 4.63
CA GLY A 87 6.01 -22.48 5.02
C GLY A 87 6.14 -23.28 6.32
N GLY A 88 7.36 -23.73 6.60
CA GLY A 88 7.72 -24.23 7.92
C GLY A 88 8.29 -23.12 8.79
N TYR A 89 7.95 -23.12 10.07
CA TYR A 89 8.55 -22.26 11.09
C TYR A 89 9.15 -23.12 12.20
N ILE A 90 9.97 -22.51 13.03
CA ILE A 90 10.58 -23.19 14.17
C ILE A 90 9.52 -23.46 15.25
N GLU A 91 9.46 -24.68 15.76
CA GLU A 91 8.50 -25.10 16.79
C GLU A 91 9.12 -25.00 18.20
N ILE A 92 9.50 -23.79 18.60
CA ILE A 92 9.89 -23.48 19.98
C ILE A 92 8.69 -22.85 20.68
N TYR A 93 8.39 -23.26 21.91
CA TYR A 93 7.33 -22.61 22.68
C TYR A 93 7.89 -21.37 23.39
N ASP A 94 7.49 -20.20 22.89
CA ASP A 94 7.81 -18.86 23.40
C ASP A 94 6.66 -17.90 23.01
N PRO A 95 5.51 -18.00 23.70
CA PRO A 95 4.23 -17.56 23.15
C PRO A 95 4.13 -16.05 22.96
N VAL A 96 3.32 -15.65 21.98
CA VAL A 96 2.98 -14.25 21.70
C VAL A 96 1.47 -14.08 21.50
N CYS A 97 0.93 -12.95 21.94
CA CYS A 97 -0.46 -12.58 21.76
C CYS A 97 -0.57 -11.68 20.53
N GLY A 98 -1.20 -12.21 19.47
CA GLY A 98 -1.43 -11.47 18.23
C GLY A 98 -2.40 -10.32 18.40
N CYS A 99 -2.30 -9.32 17.53
CA CYS A 99 -3.24 -8.20 17.47
C CYS A 99 -4.68 -8.62 17.13
N ASN A 100 -4.88 -9.86 16.69
CA ASN A 100 -6.17 -10.49 16.48
C ASN A 100 -6.74 -11.18 17.74
N GLY A 101 -6.04 -11.11 18.87
CA GLY A 101 -6.42 -11.77 20.12
C GLY A 101 -6.15 -13.27 20.15
N ALA A 102 -5.39 -13.81 19.19
CA ALA A 102 -4.99 -15.22 19.19
C ALA A 102 -3.59 -15.40 19.78
N THR A 103 -3.43 -16.42 20.62
CA THR A 103 -2.12 -16.88 21.10
C THR A 103 -1.44 -17.72 20.04
N TYR A 104 -0.20 -17.38 19.70
CA TYR A 104 0.68 -18.16 18.85
C TYR A 104 1.79 -18.81 19.67
N SER A 105 2.22 -20.01 19.30
CA SER A 105 3.23 -20.78 20.04
C SER A 105 4.57 -20.05 20.11
N ASN A 106 4.86 -19.24 19.09
CA ASN A 106 5.98 -18.31 19.04
C ASN A 106 5.78 -17.22 17.97
N SER A 107 6.69 -16.25 17.94
CA SER A 107 6.72 -15.19 16.94
C SER A 107 6.84 -15.69 15.51
N ALA A 108 7.57 -16.78 15.26
CA ALA A 108 7.72 -17.34 13.91
C ALA A 108 6.42 -17.96 13.38
N GLU A 109 5.60 -18.57 14.25
CA GLU A 109 4.25 -18.99 13.91
C GLU A 109 3.37 -17.79 13.56
N ALA A 110 3.36 -16.77 14.42
CA ALA A 110 2.58 -15.55 14.23
C ALA A 110 2.93 -14.87 12.88
N GLU A 111 4.23 -14.66 12.64
CA GLU A 111 4.74 -14.06 11.40
C GLU A 111 4.43 -14.90 10.17
N CYS A 112 4.54 -16.23 10.25
CA CYS A 112 4.17 -17.09 9.12
C CYS A 112 2.68 -16.98 8.76
N LYS A 113 1.84 -16.74 9.76
CA LYS A 113 0.41 -16.53 9.61
C LYS A 113 0.02 -15.07 9.34
N GLY A 114 1.00 -14.20 9.06
CA GLY A 114 0.78 -12.80 8.73
C GLY A 114 0.58 -11.86 9.94
N ILE A 115 0.64 -12.38 11.16
CA ILE A 115 0.49 -11.60 12.38
C ILE A 115 1.85 -11.04 12.80
N THR A 116 2.10 -9.79 12.42
CA THR A 116 3.38 -9.08 12.70
C THR A 116 3.28 -8.08 13.84
N SER A 117 2.08 -7.91 14.41
CA SER A 117 1.84 -7.07 15.58
C SER A 117 1.38 -7.97 16.71
N TYR A 118 2.23 -8.13 17.73
CA TYR A 118 1.97 -9.00 18.86
C TYR A 118 2.70 -8.52 20.12
N THR A 119 2.23 -8.94 21.29
CA THR A 119 2.92 -8.75 22.57
C THR A 119 3.49 -10.08 23.08
N GLN A 120 4.53 -10.01 23.89
CA GLN A 120 5.11 -11.21 24.52
C GLN A 120 4.12 -11.85 25.50
N GLY A 121 4.04 -13.18 25.49
CA GLY A 121 3.13 -13.97 26.34
C GLY A 121 1.85 -14.36 25.62
N GLU A 122 1.04 -15.22 26.25
CA GLU A 122 -0.28 -15.59 25.75
C GLU A 122 -1.27 -14.42 25.88
N CYS A 123 -2.36 -14.43 25.11
CA CYS A 123 -3.44 -13.46 25.28
C CYS A 123 -4.17 -13.64 26.62
N GLU A 124 -4.60 -12.53 27.22
CA GLU A 124 -5.49 -12.54 28.38
C GLU A 124 -6.94 -12.67 27.90
N ASP A 125 -7.69 -13.67 28.39
CA ASP A 125 -9.11 -13.90 28.10
C ASP A 125 -10.04 -12.83 28.71
#